data_AF-A0A945QWQ6-F1
#
_entry.id   AF-A0A945QWQ6-F1
#
_cell.length_a   1.000
_cell.length_b   1.000
_cell.length_c   1.000
_cell.angle_alpha   90.00
_cell.angle_beta   90.00
_cell.angle_gamma   90.00
#
_symmetry.space_group_name_H-M   'P 1'
#
loop_
_entity.id
_entity.type
_entity.pdbx_description
1 polymer ?
#
loop_
_entity_poly.entity_id
_entity_poly.type
_entity_poly.pdbx_seq_one_letter_code
_entity_poly.pdbx_strand_id
1 'polypeptide(L)'
;MADGTMFASLRKAERIWAVASIHGEAGRLRKLHTDLARRIGPNDRLVYLGNVLGHGPAVRETVDSVLSFRRLMLARPNALVHDVALLRGAQEEMWQKLLQLQFAVNPSEVLDW
;
A
#
# COMPACT_ATOMS: atom_id res chain seq x y z
N MET A 1 -17.53 10.32 -15.46
CA MET A 1 -17.09 11.70 -15.19
C MET A 1 -16.39 11.68 -13.84
N ALA A 2 -15.09 11.96 -13.80
CA ALA A 2 -14.38 12.09 -12.53
C ALA A 2 -14.87 13.38 -11.87
N ASP A 3 -15.43 13.29 -10.66
CA ASP A 3 -15.64 14.48 -9.82
C ASP A 3 -14.31 15.23 -9.73
N GLY A 4 -14.33 16.53 -10.01
CA GLY A 4 -13.15 17.40 -10.15
C GLY A 4 -12.37 17.66 -8.85
N THR A 5 -12.20 16.67 -7.99
CA THR A 5 -11.39 16.74 -6.78
C THR A 5 -10.11 15.93 -6.96
N MET A 6 -8.96 16.49 -6.55
CA MET A 6 -7.66 15.82 -6.61
C MET A 6 -7.53 14.62 -5.64
N PHE A 7 -8.60 14.27 -4.94
CA PHE A 7 -8.59 13.30 -3.85
C PHE A 7 -9.35 12.04 -4.23
N ALA A 8 -8.71 10.88 -4.03
CA ALA A 8 -9.41 9.61 -4.03
C ALA A 8 -10.31 9.51 -2.80
N SER A 9 -11.54 9.01 -2.97
CA SER A 9 -12.51 8.87 -1.89
C SER A 9 -12.87 7.40 -1.66
N LEU A 10 -12.72 6.95 -0.41
CA LEU A 10 -13.26 5.67 0.05
C LEU A 10 -14.75 5.84 0.33
N ARG A 11 -15.60 5.27 -0.52
CA ARG A 11 -17.06 5.43 -0.43
C ARG A 11 -17.69 4.27 0.37
N LYS A 12 -18.77 4.59 1.08
CA LYS A 12 -19.63 3.64 1.81
C LYS A 12 -18.85 2.71 2.77
N ALA A 13 -17.86 3.27 3.47
CA ALA A 13 -17.07 2.53 4.45
C ALA A 13 -17.79 2.49 5.81
N GLU A 14 -17.96 1.32 6.40
CA GLU A 14 -18.40 1.20 7.81
C GLU A 14 -17.21 1.42 8.76
N ARG A 15 -16.04 0.87 8.41
CA ARG A 15 -14.77 1.10 9.10
C ARG A 15 -13.65 1.20 8.09
N ILE A 16 -12.65 2.02 8.42
CA ILE A 16 -11.39 2.10 7.67
C ILE A 16 -10.27 1.56 8.54
N TRP A 17 -9.61 0.51 8.05
CA TRP A 17 -8.40 -0.03 8.64
C TRP A 17 -7.18 0.65 8.01
N ALA A 18 -6.44 1.41 8.80
CA ALA A 18 -5.21 2.05 8.37
C ALA A 18 -4.01 1.25 8.87
N VAL A 19 -3.22 0.69 7.95
CA VAL A 19 -1.98 -0.03 8.23
C VAL A 19 -0.83 0.96 8.07
N ALA A 20 -0.11 1.20 9.17
CA ALA A 20 1.07 2.05 9.20
C ALA A 20 2.23 1.46 8.38
N SER A 21 3.34 2.20 8.30
CA SER A 21 4.53 1.78 7.57
C SER A 21 5.03 0.41 7.98
N ILE A 22 5.39 -0.39 6.97
CA ILE A 22 5.70 -1.83 7.11
C ILE A 22 7.20 -2.08 7.04
N HIS A 23 7.90 -1.30 6.22
CA HIS A 23 9.36 -1.32 6.09
C HIS A 23 9.97 -2.71 5.79
N GLY A 24 9.29 -3.54 5.00
CA GLY A 24 9.81 -4.88 4.67
C GLY A 24 9.64 -5.94 5.78
N GLU A 25 8.90 -5.64 6.85
CA GLU A 25 8.67 -6.57 7.98
C GLU A 25 7.60 -7.64 7.68
N ALA A 26 7.87 -8.53 6.72
CA ALA A 26 6.92 -9.53 6.22
C ALA A 26 6.30 -10.39 7.33
N GLY A 27 7.09 -10.79 8.33
CA GLY A 27 6.61 -11.63 9.44
C GLY A 27 5.60 -10.91 10.32
N ARG A 28 5.85 -9.63 10.63
CA ARG A 28 4.92 -8.79 11.42
C ARG A 28 3.65 -8.51 10.62
N LEU A 29 3.80 -8.22 9.32
CA LEU A 29 2.68 -7.98 8.42
C LEU A 29 1.75 -9.20 8.30
N ARG A 30 2.29 -10.41 8.14
CA ARG A 30 1.48 -11.64 8.07
C ARG A 30 0.67 -11.90 9.34
N LYS A 31 1.27 -11.64 10.51
CA LYS A 31 0.57 -11.73 11.79
C LYS A 31 -0.58 -10.72 11.86
N LEU A 32 -0.31 -9.47 11.49
CA LEU A 32 -1.33 -8.42 11.40
C LEU A 32 -2.46 -8.79 10.44
N HIS A 33 -2.15 -9.29 9.24
CA HIS A 33 -3.14 -9.75 8.27
C HIS A 33 -4.01 -10.89 8.80
N THR A 34 -3.43 -11.83 9.55
CA THR A 34 -4.18 -12.92 10.19
C THR A 34 -5.18 -12.38 11.21
N ASP A 35 -4.79 -11.36 11.98
CA ASP A 35 -5.68 -10.72 12.95
C ASP A 35 -6.76 -9.87 12.29
N LEU A 36 -6.40 -9.11 11.25
CA LEU A 36 -7.35 -8.29 10.47
C LEU A 36 -8.38 -9.16 9.75
N ALA A 37 -7.97 -10.27 9.14
CA ALA A 37 -8.86 -11.19 8.44
C ALA A 37 -10.01 -11.69 9.31
N ARG A 38 -9.78 -11.83 10.62
CA ARG A 38 -10.80 -12.26 11.60
C ARG A 38 -11.77 -11.15 12.01
N ARG A 39 -11.43 -9.88 11.75
CA ARG A 39 -12.17 -8.71 12.26
C ARG A 39 -12.82 -7.89 11.16
N ILE A 40 -12.36 -8.05 9.91
CA ILE A 40 -12.78 -7.19 8.80
C ILE A 40 -14.20 -7.53 8.36
N GLY A 41 -15.08 -6.53 8.40
CA GLY A 41 -16.46 -6.64 7.97
C GLY A 41 -16.65 -6.48 6.45
N PRO A 42 -17.82 -6.83 5.90
CA PRO A 42 -18.10 -6.74 4.47
C PRO A 42 -17.91 -5.34 3.88
N ASN A 43 -18.29 -4.29 4.61
CA ASN A 43 -18.21 -2.90 4.17
C ASN A 43 -16.98 -2.15 4.71
N ASP A 44 -16.02 -2.88 5.29
CA ASP A 44 -14.76 -2.30 5.74
C ASP A 44 -13.84 -2.02 4.55
N ARG A 45 -13.04 -0.97 4.69
CA ARG A 45 -12.01 -0.52 3.74
C ARG A 45 -10.63 -0.65 4.35
N LEU A 46 -9.62 -0.80 3.50
CA LEU A 46 -8.23 -0.96 3.92
C LEU A 46 -7.36 0.09 3.26
N VAL A 47 -6.49 0.73 4.04
CA VAL A 47 -5.50 1.69 3.55
C VAL A 47 -4.13 1.29 4.09
N TYR A 48 -3.17 1.09 3.20
CA TYR A 48 -1.76 1.05 3.57
C TYR A 48 -1.19 2.46 3.44
N LEU A 49 -0.59 2.98 4.50
CA LEU A 49 -0.09 4.36 4.58
C LEU A 49 1.29 4.55 3.92
N GLY A 50 1.72 3.61 3.08
CA GLY A 50 3.01 3.64 2.38
C GLY A 50 4.18 3.14 3.23
N ASN A 51 5.37 3.19 2.64
CA ASN A 51 6.56 2.47 3.11
C ASN A 51 6.26 0.99 3.31
N VAL A 52 5.65 0.37 2.30
CA VAL A 52 5.54 -1.09 2.19
C VAL A 52 6.94 -1.65 1.94
N LEU A 53 7.66 -1.00 1.02
CA LEU A 53 9.08 -1.14 0.85
C LEU A 53 9.81 -0.68 2.11
N GLY A 54 11.03 -1.18 2.29
CA GLY A 54 11.87 -0.79 3.41
C GLY A 54 13.23 -1.43 3.29
N HIS A 55 13.78 -1.81 4.44
CA HIS A 55 15.14 -2.32 4.52
C HIS A 55 15.16 -3.84 4.76
N GLY A 56 16.25 -4.46 4.36
CA GLY A 56 16.50 -5.89 4.61
C GLY A 56 15.95 -6.83 3.53
N PRO A 57 16.12 -8.14 3.74
CA PRO A 57 15.97 -9.12 2.66
C PRO A 57 14.51 -9.45 2.33
N ALA A 58 13.56 -9.14 3.22
CA ALA A 58 12.17 -9.60 3.14
C ALA A 58 11.21 -8.62 2.43
N VAL A 59 11.73 -7.65 1.69
CA VAL A 59 10.92 -6.62 1.01
C VAL A 59 9.98 -7.25 -0.02
N ARG A 60 10.48 -8.21 -0.82
CA ARG A 60 9.67 -8.91 -1.82
C ARG A 60 8.50 -9.65 -1.16
N GLU A 61 8.79 -10.40 -0.09
CA GLU A 61 7.80 -11.16 0.68
C GLU A 61 6.75 -10.25 1.33
N THR A 62 7.15 -9.02 1.68
CA THR A 62 6.26 -8.00 2.21
C THR A 62 5.29 -7.51 1.14
N VAL A 63 5.79 -7.18 -0.05
CA VAL A 63 4.97 -6.81 -1.20
C VAL A 63 4.01 -7.96 -1.56
N ASP A 64 4.50 -9.20 -1.63
CA ASP A 64 3.69 -10.38 -1.90
C ASP A 64 2.57 -10.56 -0.86
N SER A 65 2.87 -10.29 0.42
CA SER A 65 1.89 -10.33 1.51
C SER A 65 0.82 -9.25 1.37
N VAL A 66 1.18 -8.01 1.01
CA VAL A 66 0.23 -6.92 0.74
C VAL A 66 -0.67 -7.27 -0.44
N LEU A 67 -0.10 -7.75 -1.54
CA LEU A 67 -0.86 -8.14 -2.75
C LEU A 67 -1.80 -9.32 -2.46
N SER A 68 -1.34 -10.30 -1.69
CA SER A 68 -2.15 -11.45 -1.29
C SER A 68 -3.36 -11.04 -0.44
N PHE A 69 -3.15 -10.15 0.53
CA PHE A 69 -4.25 -9.66 1.38
C PHE A 69 -5.20 -8.75 0.62
N ARG A 70 -4.69 -7.91 -0.29
CA ARG A 70 -5.51 -7.14 -1.23
C ARG A 70 -6.40 -8.05 -2.08
N ARG A 71 -5.86 -9.17 -2.59
CA ARG A 71 -6.65 -10.15 -3.35
C ARG A 71 -7.76 -10.76 -2.50
N LEU A 72 -7.48 -11.09 -1.24
CA LEU A 72 -8.50 -11.57 -0.31
C LEU A 72 -9.62 -10.53 -0.08
N MET A 73 -9.25 -9.26 0.09
CA MET A 73 -10.20 -8.16 0.26
C MET A 73 -11.12 -8.00 -0.95
N LEU A 74 -10.56 -8.10 -2.17
CA LEU A 74 -11.28 -7.93 -3.43
C LEU A 74 -12.07 -9.18 -3.86
N ALA A 75 -11.77 -10.35 -3.30
CA ALA A 75 -12.52 -11.56 -3.55
C ALA A 75 -13.88 -11.60 -2.80
N ARG A 76 -14.13 -10.63 -1.91
CA ARG A 76 -15.38 -10.55 -1.14
C ARG A 76 -16.53 -10.05 -2.03
N PRO A 77 -17.77 -10.50 -1.78
CA PRO A 77 -18.94 -9.98 -2.49
C PRO A 77 -19.02 -8.45 -2.40
N ASN A 78 -19.36 -7.81 -3.52
CA ASN A 78 -19.50 -6.35 -3.65
C ASN A 78 -18.23 -5.53 -3.40
N ALA A 79 -17.06 -6.16 -3.30
CA ALA A 79 -15.80 -5.43 -3.19
C ALA A 79 -15.46 -4.71 -4.50
N LEU A 80 -15.04 -3.45 -4.38
CA LEU A 80 -14.58 -2.63 -5.50
C LEU A 80 -13.07 -2.43 -5.41
N VAL A 81 -12.43 -2.20 -6.55
CA VAL A 81 -10.98 -1.94 -6.63
C VAL A 81 -10.54 -0.81 -5.70
N HIS A 82 -11.40 0.20 -5.54
CA HIS A 82 -11.14 1.36 -4.69
C HIS A 82 -11.32 1.10 -3.19
N ASP A 83 -11.75 -0.10 -2.78
CA ASP A 83 -11.93 -0.43 -1.36
C ASP A 83 -10.62 -0.72 -0.62
N VAL A 84 -9.53 -0.90 -1.39
CA VAL A 84 -8.17 -1.06 -0.88
C VAL A 84 -7.26 -0.01 -1.51
N ALA A 85 -6.73 0.89 -0.69
CA ALA A 85 -5.78 1.92 -1.11
C ALA A 85 -4.36 1.59 -0.64
N LEU A 86 -3.39 1.82 -1.52
CA LEU A 86 -1.97 1.75 -1.20
C LEU A 86 -1.38 3.13 -1.46
N LEU A 87 -1.08 3.86 -0.39
CA LEU A 87 -0.40 5.14 -0.49
C LEU A 87 1.09 4.92 -0.74
N ARG A 88 1.76 5.92 -1.32
CA ARG A 88 3.20 5.93 -1.51
C ARG A 88 3.84 6.66 -0.34
N GLY A 89 4.77 5.99 0.33
CA GLY A 89 5.64 6.61 1.32
C GLY A 89 6.98 7.00 0.70
N ALA A 90 7.88 7.52 1.52
CA ALA A 90 9.22 7.91 1.11
C ALA A 90 9.99 6.81 0.35
N GLN A 91 9.82 5.55 0.75
CA GLN A 91 10.50 4.42 0.10
C GLN A 91 9.97 4.16 -1.32
N GLU A 92 8.66 4.22 -1.54
CA GLU A 92 8.08 4.10 -2.89
C GLU A 92 8.37 5.32 -3.77
N GLU A 93 8.48 6.52 -3.17
CA GLU A 93 8.92 7.72 -3.87
C GLU A 93 10.36 7.60 -4.36
N MET A 94 11.28 7.21 -3.48
CA MET A 94 12.69 7.01 -3.82
C MET A 94 12.86 5.90 -4.86
N TRP A 95 12.18 4.76 -4.70
CA TRP A 95 12.21 3.68 -5.68
C TRP A 95 11.79 4.15 -7.08
N GLN A 96 10.71 4.93 -7.18
CA GLN A 96 10.27 5.47 -8.46
C GLN A 96 11.28 6.44 -9.07
N LYS A 97 11.90 7.30 -8.25
CA LYS A 97 12.96 8.22 -8.71
C LYS A 97 14.18 7.46 -9.24
N LEU A 98 14.63 6.42 -8.52
CA LEU A 98 15.74 5.58 -8.93
C LEU A 98 15.49 4.88 -10.28
N LEU A 99 14.28 4.42 -10.53
CA LEU A 99 13.90 3.81 -11.82
C LEU A 99 13.93 4.79 -13.00
N GLN A 100 13.96 6.10 -12.73
CA GLN A 100 14.00 7.16 -13.72
C GLN A 100 15.38 7.84 -13.79
N LEU A 101 16.38 7.34 -13.05
CA LEU A 101 17.68 7.96 -12.90
C LEU A 101 18.39 8.17 -14.25
N GLN A 102 18.26 7.22 -15.17
CA GLN A 102 18.83 7.30 -16.52
C GLN A 102 18.28 8.45 -17.38
N PHE A 103 17.15 9.05 -16.97
CA PHE A 103 16.52 10.17 -17.66
C PHE A 103 16.70 11.49 -16.90
N ALA A 104 17.31 11.47 -15.72
CA ALA A 104 17.52 12.65 -14.93
C ALA A 104 18.58 13.56 -15.56
N VAL A 105 18.29 14.86 -15.65
CA VAL A 105 19.25 15.87 -16.12
C VAL A 105 20.46 15.94 -15.18
N ASN A 106 20.21 15.86 -13.86
CA ASN A 106 21.22 15.84 -12.81
C ASN A 106 21.02 14.59 -11.91
N PRO A 107 21.56 13.41 -12.27
CA PRO A 107 21.31 12.16 -11.54
C PRO A 107 21.86 12.16 -10.11
N SER A 108 22.95 12.90 -9.82
CA SER A 108 23.49 12.99 -8.46
C SER A 108 22.52 13.66 -7.48
N GLU A 109 21.83 14.73 -7.90
CA GLU A 109 20.84 15.43 -7.06
C GLU A 109 19.64 14.52 -6.70
N VAL A 110 19.33 13.54 -7.54
CA VAL A 110 18.28 12.55 -7.25
C VAL A 110 18.68 11.63 -6.09
N LEU A 111 19.98 11.38 -5.90
CA LEU A 111 20.53 10.55 -4.84
C LEU A 111 20.73 11.30 -3.51
N ASP A 112 20.85 12.62 -3.53
CA ASP A 112 21.09 13.48 -2.35
C ASP A 112 19.83 13.73 -1.48
N TRP A 113 18.76 12.98 -1.71
CA TRP A 113 17.43 13.20 -1.12
C TRP A 113 17.29 12.73 0.33
#